data_AF-H0EB70-F1
#
_entry.id   AF-H0EB70-F1
#
_cell.length_a   1.000
_cell.length_b   1.000
_cell.length_c   1.000
_cell.angle_alpha   90.00
_cell.angle_beta   90.00
_cell.angle_gamma   90.00
#
_symmetry.space_group_name_H-M   'P 1'
#
loop_
_entity.id
_entity.type
_entity.pdbx_description
1 polymer ?
#
loop_
_entity_poly.entity_id
_entity_poly.type
_entity_poly.pdbx_seq_one_letter_code
_entity_poly.pdbx_strand_id
1 'polypeptide(L)'
;MSPRPRSIGLAIAGAVLASSLVPAAASADRVTSPRPWKATNTYLVRQSLDGRTSPKLEPRAKVDHVRAGQWVRISCQTTGENAYGSTVWDKVGAYYVPDHYIRTFTTGFIKGAPRCKGPAPQPRPNSALYDQAAAAGFGGLPGGSTRISASTGARNRDDGIVILRWFIPNHDAGGRLLVGDGRGFSGAPDDVHRSRAYLAWNTKTGAVTFTVTPTTVSTALPRSLKGPGICTKFKIPYPCVKDYPLPPRIRGGEHIPALPISVKSSFGDVHSTDWQARHTNNVAVRREGSGRLHVKASLVNSVTNDFVVTAAGRRIAPGAWSVDYDVTLERRPAGGYAIRAIGNGYPAIEAYYYGRTNTVAHRRFQRKIDPAMRRTWRKVGPLSLNPLVLDPGGGVGALNEFSWFTCTDRSDGGSFCDKRGSSKGQWFAKAGDYTTTGGGPAE
;
A
#
# COMPACT_ATOMS: atom_id res chain seq x y z
N MET A 1 82.02 43.60 -87.30
CA MET A 1 80.97 42.79 -86.65
C MET A 1 79.74 43.65 -86.43
N SER A 2 78.81 43.60 -87.39
CA SER A 2 77.38 43.98 -87.30
C SER A 2 76.57 42.81 -86.70
N PRO A 3 75.23 42.87 -86.47
CA PRO A 3 74.29 43.97 -86.17
C PRO A 3 73.31 43.63 -84.99
N ARG A 4 72.34 44.53 -84.71
CA ARG A 4 71.18 44.42 -83.78
C ARG A 4 70.12 43.39 -84.24
N PRO A 5 69.10 42.99 -83.42
CA PRO A 5 67.79 43.69 -83.44
C PRO A 5 66.94 43.70 -82.14
N ARG A 6 65.88 44.53 -82.18
CA ARG A 6 64.72 44.67 -81.25
C ARG A 6 63.63 43.62 -81.52
N SER A 7 62.74 43.33 -80.55
CA SER A 7 61.33 42.84 -80.68
C SER A 7 60.68 42.80 -79.28
N ILE A 8 59.70 43.64 -78.91
CA ILE A 8 58.22 43.53 -78.99
C ILE A 8 57.64 42.18 -78.48
N GLY A 9 56.86 42.25 -77.40
CA GLY A 9 56.05 41.15 -76.86
C GLY A 9 54.96 41.64 -75.88
N LEU A 10 53.74 41.71 -76.38
CA LEU A 10 52.46 42.05 -75.74
C LEU A 10 52.04 40.95 -74.74
N ALA A 11 51.56 41.28 -73.53
CA ALA A 11 50.87 40.32 -72.65
C ALA A 11 49.73 40.95 -71.81
N ILE A 12 48.55 40.90 -72.43
CA ILE A 12 47.19 40.64 -71.92
C ILE A 12 46.94 40.75 -70.40
N ALA A 13 45.96 41.59 -70.08
CA ALA A 13 45.28 41.70 -68.79
C ALA A 13 44.55 40.40 -68.39
N GLY A 14 44.71 39.98 -67.13
CA GLY A 14 43.94 38.91 -66.51
C GLY A 14 43.70 39.20 -65.04
N ALA A 15 42.66 39.98 -64.73
CA ALA A 15 42.18 40.16 -63.37
C ALA A 15 41.44 38.89 -62.91
N VAL A 16 42.14 37.99 -62.24
CA VAL A 16 41.54 36.83 -61.55
C VAL A 16 40.95 37.32 -60.22
N LEU A 17 39.65 37.60 -60.22
CA LEU A 17 38.84 37.75 -59.01
C LEU A 17 38.74 36.38 -58.33
N ALA A 18 39.65 36.11 -57.40
CA ALA A 18 39.56 34.98 -56.48
C ALA A 18 38.44 35.25 -55.45
N SER A 19 37.21 34.88 -55.80
CA SER A 19 36.07 34.84 -54.88
C SER A 19 36.29 33.75 -53.83
N SER A 20 36.94 34.11 -52.73
CA SER A 20 36.99 33.27 -51.53
C SER A 20 35.57 33.12 -50.96
N LEU A 21 34.92 32.01 -51.27
CA LEU A 21 33.69 31.57 -50.62
C LEU A 21 33.99 31.26 -49.15
N VAL A 22 33.79 32.25 -48.28
CA VAL A 22 33.72 32.01 -46.84
C VAL A 22 32.44 31.18 -46.60
N PRO A 23 32.52 29.96 -46.07
CA PRO A 23 31.32 29.20 -45.73
C PRO A 23 30.52 30.00 -44.70
N ALA A 24 29.30 30.40 -45.07
CA ALA A 24 28.38 31.06 -44.18
C ALA A 24 28.21 30.19 -42.92
N ALA A 25 28.60 30.72 -41.76
CA ALA A 25 28.42 30.04 -40.49
C ALA A 25 26.93 29.72 -40.34
N ALA A 26 26.58 28.43 -40.45
CA ALA A 26 25.21 27.97 -40.31
C ALA A 26 24.65 28.47 -38.97
N SER A 27 23.69 29.39 -39.05
CA SER A 27 23.02 29.94 -37.87
C SER A 27 22.38 28.79 -37.10
N ALA A 28 22.75 28.64 -35.83
CA ALA A 28 22.22 27.56 -35.01
C ALA A 28 20.71 27.78 -34.76
N ASP A 29 19.90 26.77 -35.06
CA ASP A 29 18.44 26.87 -34.95
C ASP A 29 18.01 27.06 -33.50
N ARG A 30 17.55 28.27 -33.17
CA ARG A 30 16.94 28.58 -31.87
C ARG A 30 15.61 27.83 -31.72
N VAL A 31 15.48 27.07 -30.64
CA VAL A 31 14.25 26.32 -30.33
C VAL A 31 13.26 27.27 -29.66
N THR A 32 12.09 27.44 -30.27
CA THR A 32 11.01 28.31 -29.74
C THR A 32 9.70 27.56 -29.50
N SER A 33 9.64 26.27 -29.83
CA SER A 33 8.48 25.38 -29.64
C SER A 33 8.95 23.92 -29.43
N PRO A 34 8.08 23.04 -28.89
CA PRO A 34 8.41 21.62 -28.73
C PRO A 34 8.79 20.97 -30.08
N ARG A 35 9.98 20.39 -30.17
CA ARG A 35 10.44 19.64 -31.35
C ARG A 35 11.48 18.59 -30.98
N PRO A 36 11.71 17.56 -31.82
CA PRO A 36 12.76 16.59 -31.59
C PRO A 36 14.15 17.24 -31.49
N TRP A 37 15.04 16.59 -30.74
CA TRP A 37 16.42 17.02 -30.60
C TRP A 37 17.16 16.96 -31.94
N LYS A 38 18.03 17.95 -32.16
CA LYS A 38 19.04 17.97 -33.22
C LYS A 38 20.31 18.56 -32.62
N ALA A 39 21.48 18.11 -33.07
CA ALA A 39 22.77 18.61 -32.59
C ALA A 39 22.97 20.13 -32.81
N THR A 40 22.29 20.70 -33.80
CA THR A 40 22.35 22.13 -34.14
C THR A 40 21.37 22.99 -33.33
N ASN A 41 20.41 22.37 -32.62
CA ASN A 41 19.44 23.10 -31.80
C ASN A 41 20.14 23.89 -30.70
N THR A 42 19.66 25.10 -30.44
CA THR A 42 20.01 25.86 -29.24
C THR A 42 18.80 26.16 -28.39
N TYR A 43 19.00 26.20 -27.08
CA TYR A 43 17.97 26.32 -26.07
C TYR A 43 18.26 27.52 -25.17
N LEU A 44 17.21 28.28 -24.83
CA LEU A 44 17.35 29.49 -24.04
C LEU A 44 17.55 29.17 -22.55
N VAL A 45 18.63 29.69 -21.96
CA VAL A 45 18.88 29.67 -20.53
C VAL A 45 18.08 30.79 -19.85
N ARG A 46 17.20 30.43 -18.92
CA ARG A 46 16.29 31.39 -18.25
C ARG A 46 16.91 32.05 -17.01
N GLN A 47 17.90 31.41 -16.40
CA GLN A 47 18.61 31.89 -15.22
C GLN A 47 20.08 31.47 -15.32
N SER A 48 21.02 32.24 -14.79
CA SER A 48 22.43 31.82 -14.75
C SER A 48 22.60 30.55 -13.92
N LEU A 49 23.39 29.59 -14.43
CA LEU A 49 23.57 28.27 -13.82
C LEU A 49 25.05 27.93 -13.67
N ASP A 50 25.38 27.43 -12.48
CA ASP A 50 26.67 26.82 -12.20
C ASP A 50 26.78 25.45 -12.91
N GLY A 51 27.95 25.15 -13.46
CA GLY A 51 28.28 23.87 -14.07
C GLY A 51 28.78 22.86 -13.02
N ARG A 52 28.34 21.61 -13.14
CA ARG A 52 28.81 20.48 -12.32
C ARG A 52 29.46 19.38 -13.16
N THR A 53 30.40 18.65 -12.57
CA THR A 53 31.03 17.47 -13.20
C THR A 53 30.12 16.23 -13.16
N SER A 54 29.08 16.25 -12.34
CA SER A 54 28.07 15.19 -12.20
C SER A 54 26.67 15.81 -11.99
N PRO A 55 25.57 15.11 -12.32
CA PRO A 55 24.21 15.67 -12.25
C PRO A 55 23.65 15.70 -10.81
N LYS A 56 24.26 16.52 -9.96
CA LYS A 56 23.91 16.77 -8.55
C LYS A 56 24.14 18.24 -8.20
N LEU A 57 23.43 18.78 -7.21
CA LEU A 57 23.48 20.21 -6.86
C LEU A 57 24.87 20.65 -6.39
N GLU A 58 25.57 19.79 -5.64
CA GLU A 58 26.92 20.07 -5.14
C GLU A 58 27.88 18.87 -5.34
N PRO A 59 29.19 19.10 -5.56
CA PRO A 59 29.84 20.40 -5.62
C PRO A 59 29.65 21.10 -6.97
N ARG A 60 29.66 22.44 -6.94
CA ARG A 60 29.77 23.28 -8.14
C ARG A 60 31.20 23.26 -8.67
N ALA A 61 31.36 22.89 -9.94
CA ALA A 61 32.67 22.82 -10.59
C ALA A 61 33.02 24.13 -11.32
N LYS A 62 32.02 24.88 -11.77
CA LYS A 62 32.20 26.18 -12.42
C LYS A 62 31.03 27.10 -12.11
N VAL A 63 31.29 28.20 -11.41
CA VAL A 63 30.28 29.23 -11.13
C VAL A 63 29.91 29.96 -12.43
N ASP A 64 28.61 30.25 -12.61
CA ASP A 64 28.07 30.95 -13.78
C ASP A 64 28.53 30.37 -15.14
N HIS A 65 28.53 29.03 -15.24
CA HIS A 65 28.94 28.33 -16.46
C HIS A 65 28.11 28.74 -17.68
N VAL A 66 26.80 28.94 -17.49
CA VAL A 66 25.89 29.52 -18.50
C VAL A 66 25.11 30.67 -17.89
N ARG A 67 24.88 31.73 -18.66
CA ARG A 67 24.22 32.96 -18.18
C ARG A 67 22.76 33.04 -18.62
N ALA A 68 21.93 33.72 -17.84
CA ALA A 68 20.57 34.06 -18.26
C ALA A 68 20.57 34.77 -19.64
N GLY A 69 19.62 34.41 -20.50
CA GLY A 69 19.51 34.92 -21.88
C GLY A 69 20.42 34.23 -22.89
N GLN A 70 21.41 33.43 -22.44
CA GLN A 70 22.29 32.70 -23.34
C GLN A 70 21.54 31.56 -24.05
N TRP A 71 21.88 31.35 -25.33
CA TRP A 71 21.42 30.20 -26.09
C TRP A 71 22.50 29.12 -26.07
N VAL A 72 22.17 27.92 -25.57
CA VAL A 72 23.13 26.83 -25.35
C VAL A 72 22.78 25.58 -26.15
N ARG A 73 23.78 24.79 -26.50
CA ARG A 73 23.59 23.45 -27.08
C ARG A 73 23.60 22.41 -25.98
N ILE A 74 22.62 21.50 -26.03
CA ILE A 74 22.54 20.34 -25.14
C ILE A 74 23.17 19.15 -25.86
N SER A 75 24.31 18.66 -25.36
CA SER A 75 25.01 17.51 -25.94
C SER A 75 24.32 16.18 -25.65
N CYS A 76 23.76 16.04 -24.45
CA CYS A 76 22.99 14.89 -24.00
C CYS A 76 22.19 15.27 -22.75
N GLN A 77 21.20 14.44 -22.41
CA GLN A 77 20.45 14.55 -21.17
C GLN A 77 20.70 13.34 -20.28
N THR A 78 20.61 13.51 -18.96
CA THR A 78 20.69 12.43 -18.00
C THR A 78 19.69 12.63 -16.86
N THR A 79 19.53 11.61 -16.03
CA THR A 79 18.82 11.74 -14.75
C THR A 79 19.85 12.02 -13.65
N GLY A 80 19.46 12.80 -12.64
CA GLY A 80 20.32 13.13 -11.49
C GLY A 80 19.54 13.43 -10.22
N GLU A 81 20.17 14.13 -9.29
CA GLU A 81 19.52 14.67 -8.10
C GLU A 81 18.31 15.53 -8.48
N ASN A 82 17.25 15.55 -7.65
CA ASN A 82 16.12 16.43 -7.92
C ASN A 82 16.55 17.88 -7.67
N ALA A 83 16.55 18.69 -8.72
CA ALA A 83 16.84 20.10 -8.68
C ALA A 83 15.62 20.85 -9.17
N TYR A 84 15.05 21.69 -8.30
CA TYR A 84 13.93 22.58 -8.64
C TYR A 84 12.71 21.83 -9.22
N GLY A 85 12.42 20.64 -8.69
CA GLY A 85 11.29 19.82 -9.11
C GLY A 85 11.52 18.96 -10.36
N SER A 86 12.70 19.04 -11.00
CA SER A 86 13.09 18.17 -12.11
C SER A 86 14.23 17.23 -11.70
N THR A 87 14.23 16.01 -12.26
CA THR A 87 15.38 15.09 -12.17
C THR A 87 16.17 15.03 -13.47
N VAL A 88 15.78 15.82 -14.48
CA VAL A 88 16.47 15.93 -15.76
C VAL A 88 17.62 16.92 -15.63
N TRP A 89 18.77 16.53 -16.17
CA TRP A 89 19.98 17.33 -16.24
C TRP A 89 20.48 17.39 -17.67
N ASP A 90 20.87 18.57 -18.10
CA ASP A 90 21.41 18.83 -19.42
C ASP A 90 22.93 18.93 -19.36
N LYS A 91 23.62 18.23 -20.26
CA LYS A 91 25.06 18.42 -20.44
C LYS A 91 25.31 19.53 -21.46
N VAL A 92 25.84 20.65 -20.98
CA VAL A 92 26.17 21.82 -21.78
C VAL A 92 27.69 21.99 -21.76
N GLY A 93 28.35 21.63 -22.86
CA GLY A 93 29.81 21.54 -22.92
C GLY A 93 30.33 20.44 -21.98
N ALA A 94 31.27 20.80 -21.10
CA ALA A 94 31.87 19.85 -20.15
C ALA A 94 31.02 19.60 -18.90
N TYR A 95 30.00 20.43 -18.63
CA TYR A 95 29.31 20.45 -17.34
C TYR A 95 27.83 20.10 -17.47
N TYR A 96 27.28 19.58 -16.37
CA TYR A 96 25.85 19.37 -16.17
C TYR A 96 25.21 20.60 -15.52
N VAL A 97 24.02 20.95 -16.00
CA VAL A 97 23.16 22.00 -15.43
C VAL A 97 21.72 21.50 -15.29
N PRO A 98 20.93 21.99 -14.33
CA PRO A 98 19.53 21.58 -14.17
C PRO A 98 18.66 21.98 -15.38
N ASP A 99 17.90 21.04 -15.94
CA ASP A 99 17.01 21.28 -17.09
C ASP A 99 15.88 22.27 -16.77
N HIS A 100 15.48 22.38 -15.49
CA HIS A 100 14.42 23.30 -15.04
C HIS A 100 14.58 24.74 -15.56
N TYR A 101 15.82 25.21 -15.70
CA TYR A 101 16.13 26.58 -16.14
C TYR A 101 16.49 26.69 -17.62
N ILE A 102 16.50 25.59 -18.37
CA ILE A 102 16.68 25.60 -19.82
C ILE A 102 15.31 25.42 -20.48
N ARG A 103 14.97 26.32 -21.40
CA ARG A 103 13.67 26.28 -22.10
C ARG A 103 13.69 25.21 -23.18
N THR A 104 13.48 23.95 -22.79
CA THR A 104 13.39 22.78 -23.68
C THR A 104 11.99 22.55 -24.25
N PHE A 105 10.98 23.22 -23.69
CA PHE A 105 9.55 23.08 -24.02
C PHE A 105 8.98 21.68 -23.74
N THR A 106 9.64 20.90 -22.90
CA THR A 106 9.20 19.58 -22.43
C THR A 106 9.33 19.50 -20.91
N THR A 107 8.50 18.69 -20.25
CA THR A 107 8.57 18.44 -18.79
C THR A 107 9.49 17.25 -18.43
N GLY A 108 10.14 16.66 -19.42
CA GLY A 108 11.06 15.54 -19.28
C GLY A 108 12.10 15.59 -20.40
N PHE A 109 12.61 14.42 -20.80
CA PHE A 109 13.61 14.36 -21.86
C PHE A 109 13.08 14.86 -23.21
N ILE A 110 13.89 15.65 -23.88
CA ILE A 110 13.68 16.07 -25.26
C ILE A 110 13.69 14.79 -26.11
N LYS A 111 12.64 14.61 -26.90
CA LYS A 111 12.50 13.43 -27.78
C LYS A 111 13.72 13.31 -28.71
N GLY A 112 14.43 12.19 -28.64
CA GLY A 112 15.60 11.89 -29.46
C GLY A 112 16.92 12.48 -28.95
N ALA A 113 16.93 13.19 -27.81
CA ALA A 113 18.20 13.64 -27.23
C ALA A 113 19.04 12.45 -26.76
N PRO A 114 20.35 12.41 -27.06
CA PRO A 114 21.24 11.37 -26.55
C PRO A 114 21.21 11.30 -25.02
N ARG A 115 21.32 10.09 -24.47
CA ARG A 115 21.52 9.89 -23.03
C ARG A 115 22.99 10.04 -22.70
N CYS A 116 23.33 10.84 -21.69
CA CYS A 116 24.72 10.92 -21.27
C CYS A 116 25.18 9.56 -20.75
N LYS A 117 26.38 9.12 -21.14
CA LYS A 117 27.07 7.97 -20.55
C LYS A 117 27.54 8.34 -19.14
N GLY A 118 26.60 8.47 -18.21
CA GLY A 118 26.87 8.55 -16.78
C GLY A 118 26.43 7.23 -16.12
N PRO A 119 26.99 6.87 -14.95
CA PRO A 119 26.40 5.81 -14.15
C PRO A 119 24.92 6.14 -13.93
N ALA A 120 24.06 5.14 -14.06
CA ALA A 120 22.65 5.31 -13.76
C ALA A 120 22.52 5.96 -12.36
N PRO A 121 21.57 6.89 -12.16
CA PRO A 121 21.32 7.42 -10.83
C PRO A 121 21.17 6.24 -9.88
N GLN A 122 21.89 6.28 -8.76
CA GLN A 122 21.69 5.28 -7.73
C GLN A 122 20.19 5.28 -7.35
N PRO A 123 19.55 4.11 -7.28
CA PRO A 123 18.18 4.02 -6.80
C PRO A 123 18.10 4.78 -5.48
N ARG A 124 17.10 5.65 -5.33
CA ARG A 124 16.85 6.27 -4.02
C ARG A 124 16.69 5.14 -3.00
N PRO A 125 17.32 5.25 -1.82
CA PRO A 125 17.09 4.27 -0.77
C PRO A 125 15.59 4.22 -0.46
N ASN A 126 15.10 3.02 -0.18
CA ASN A 126 13.73 2.87 0.30
C ASN A 126 13.61 3.55 1.67
N SER A 127 12.39 3.95 2.03
CA SER A 127 12.11 4.38 3.39
C SER A 127 12.12 3.16 4.33
N ALA A 128 12.55 3.37 5.58
CA ALA A 128 12.55 2.31 6.59
C ALA A 128 11.16 1.68 6.77
N LEU A 129 10.08 2.49 6.72
CA LEU A 129 8.71 1.98 6.81
C LEU A 129 8.32 1.10 5.61
N TYR A 130 8.79 1.42 4.39
CA TYR A 130 8.58 0.57 3.23
C TYR A 130 9.28 -0.77 3.41
N ASP A 131 10.54 -0.77 3.83
CA ASP A 131 11.31 -1.99 4.02
C ASP A 131 10.72 -2.86 5.14
N GLN A 132 10.27 -2.25 6.24
CA GLN A 132 9.53 -2.93 7.31
C GLN A 132 8.21 -3.52 6.81
N ALA A 133 7.43 -2.77 6.03
CA ALA A 133 6.18 -3.27 5.45
C ALA A 133 6.41 -4.41 4.44
N ALA A 134 7.50 -4.33 3.66
CA ALA A 134 7.90 -5.39 2.76
C ALA A 134 8.31 -6.65 3.52
N ALA A 135 9.10 -6.50 4.60
CA ALA A 135 9.50 -7.62 5.46
C ALA A 135 8.29 -8.24 6.18
N ALA A 136 7.39 -7.42 6.72
CA ALA A 136 6.16 -7.86 7.37
C ALA A 136 5.23 -8.64 6.42
N GLY A 137 5.04 -8.13 5.21
CA GLY A 137 4.13 -8.72 4.22
C GLY A 137 4.71 -9.90 3.43
N PHE A 138 5.99 -9.84 3.08
CA PHE A 138 6.63 -10.73 2.12
C PHE A 138 7.88 -11.45 2.65
N GLY A 139 8.35 -11.09 3.85
CA GLY A 139 9.49 -11.73 4.51
C GLY A 139 9.10 -13.01 5.26
N GLY A 140 9.83 -13.32 6.33
CA GLY A 140 9.62 -14.52 7.14
C GLY A 140 8.18 -14.66 7.65
N LEU A 141 7.69 -15.90 7.69
CA LEU A 141 6.36 -16.22 8.21
C LEU A 141 6.46 -16.42 9.73
N PRO A 142 5.58 -15.78 10.55
CA PRO A 142 5.61 -16.01 12.00
C PRO A 142 5.27 -17.48 12.32
N GLY A 143 5.88 -18.03 13.37
CA GLY A 143 5.68 -19.42 13.79
C GLY A 143 4.19 -19.77 13.94
N GLY A 144 3.79 -20.92 13.39
CA GLY A 144 2.41 -21.40 13.40
C GLY A 144 1.43 -20.61 12.52
N SER A 145 1.87 -19.58 11.79
CA SER A 145 1.00 -18.89 10.81
C SER A 145 0.90 -19.70 9.52
N THR A 146 -0.14 -19.44 8.74
CA THR A 146 -0.28 -19.94 7.37
C THR A 146 -0.36 -18.76 6.41
N ARG A 147 0.30 -18.87 5.25
CA ARG A 147 0.31 -17.80 4.23
C ARG A 147 0.13 -18.38 2.84
N ILE A 148 -0.61 -17.66 2.01
CA ILE A 148 -0.60 -17.81 0.56
C ILE A 148 0.10 -16.61 -0.08
N SER A 149 0.70 -16.85 -1.23
CA SER A 149 1.31 -15.83 -2.08
C SER A 149 0.76 -15.96 -3.49
N ALA A 150 0.40 -14.85 -4.11
CA ALA A 150 -0.10 -14.81 -5.47
C ALA A 150 0.47 -13.59 -6.21
N SER A 151 0.66 -13.71 -7.52
CA SER A 151 0.87 -12.56 -8.39
C SER A 151 -0.41 -12.28 -9.15
N THR A 152 -1.09 -11.18 -8.81
CA THR A 152 -2.40 -10.87 -9.37
C THR A 152 -2.31 -10.02 -10.64
N GLY A 153 -1.14 -9.43 -10.89
CA GLY A 153 -0.97 -8.39 -11.90
C GLY A 153 -1.73 -7.09 -11.60
N ALA A 154 -2.40 -6.97 -10.45
CA ALA A 154 -3.00 -5.73 -9.99
C ALA A 154 -1.86 -4.78 -9.60
N ARG A 155 -1.38 -4.02 -10.60
CA ARG A 155 -0.31 -3.04 -10.45
C ARG A 155 -0.87 -1.64 -10.55
N ASN A 156 -0.23 -0.71 -9.88
CA ASN A 156 -0.48 0.70 -10.07
C ASN A 156 0.85 1.46 -10.25
N ARG A 157 0.74 2.76 -10.55
CA ARG A 157 1.92 3.62 -10.77
C ARG A 157 2.69 3.97 -9.50
N ASP A 158 2.13 3.68 -8.33
CA ASP A 158 2.80 3.95 -7.07
C ASP A 158 3.70 2.78 -6.69
N ASP A 159 4.88 3.11 -6.17
CA ASP A 159 5.82 2.13 -5.60
C ASP A 159 5.61 2.08 -4.09
N GLY A 160 4.88 1.08 -3.61
CA GLY A 160 4.56 0.96 -2.20
C GLY A 160 3.98 -0.41 -1.81
N ILE A 161 3.74 -0.56 -0.51
CA ILE A 161 3.08 -1.72 0.07
C ILE A 161 1.77 -1.25 0.71
N VAL A 162 0.66 -1.88 0.37
CA VAL A 162 -0.61 -1.75 1.11
C VAL A 162 -0.71 -2.92 2.09
N ILE A 163 -0.96 -2.65 3.37
CA ILE A 163 -1.26 -3.69 4.36
C ILE A 163 -2.67 -3.47 4.90
N LEU A 164 -3.49 -4.51 4.81
CA LEU A 164 -4.82 -4.61 5.40
C LEU A 164 -4.77 -5.62 6.55
N ARG A 165 -5.31 -5.28 7.73
CA ARG A 165 -5.24 -6.11 8.94
C ARG A 165 -6.63 -6.31 9.53
N TRP A 166 -6.86 -7.51 10.05
CA TRP A 166 -7.99 -7.87 10.90
C TRP A 166 -7.47 -8.17 12.29
N PHE A 167 -7.94 -7.45 13.30
CA PHE A 167 -7.44 -7.59 14.67
C PHE A 167 -8.54 -7.38 15.70
N ILE A 168 -8.43 -8.06 16.83
CA ILE A 168 -9.32 -7.98 17.97
C ILE A 168 -8.73 -6.98 18.97
N PRO A 169 -9.33 -5.80 19.17
CA PRO A 169 -8.71 -4.78 20.01
C PRO A 169 -8.54 -5.18 21.48
N ASN A 170 -9.41 -6.05 21.97
CA ASN A 170 -9.38 -6.50 23.36
C ASN A 170 -8.32 -7.58 23.59
N HIS A 171 -7.90 -7.72 24.84
CA HIS A 171 -7.06 -8.83 25.28
C HIS A 171 -7.81 -10.17 25.25
N ASP A 172 -9.10 -10.17 25.55
CA ASP A 172 -9.93 -11.38 25.55
C ASP A 172 -10.90 -11.38 24.37
N ALA A 173 -11.15 -12.57 23.81
CA ALA A 173 -11.98 -12.78 22.64
C ALA A 173 -12.80 -14.07 22.74
N GLY A 174 -13.91 -14.13 21.99
CA GLY A 174 -14.70 -15.36 21.85
C GLY A 174 -15.29 -15.82 23.18
N GLY A 175 -15.78 -14.89 24.00
CA GLY A 175 -16.30 -15.21 25.34
C GLY A 175 -15.19 -15.63 26.32
N ARG A 176 -14.01 -14.99 26.22
CA ARG A 176 -12.79 -15.30 26.99
C ARG A 176 -12.19 -16.68 26.72
N LEU A 177 -12.61 -17.35 25.66
CA LEU A 177 -11.99 -18.59 25.20
C LEU A 177 -10.62 -18.32 24.56
N LEU A 178 -10.48 -17.18 23.88
CA LEU A 178 -9.32 -16.82 23.07
C LEU A 178 -8.66 -15.57 23.62
N VAL A 179 -7.35 -15.44 23.39
CA VAL A 179 -6.62 -14.18 23.55
C VAL A 179 -6.79 -13.38 22.25
N GLY A 180 -7.31 -12.17 22.36
CA GLY A 180 -7.35 -11.19 21.28
C GLY A 180 -5.98 -10.54 21.03
N ASP A 181 -5.93 -9.46 20.27
CA ASP A 181 -4.67 -8.80 19.92
C ASP A 181 -4.24 -7.73 20.93
N GLY A 182 -5.16 -7.30 21.81
CA GLY A 182 -4.88 -6.37 22.90
C GLY A 182 -4.27 -5.05 22.43
N ARG A 183 -4.68 -4.55 21.26
CA ARG A 183 -4.09 -3.36 20.64
C ARG A 183 -5.11 -2.38 20.08
N GLY A 184 -4.67 -1.14 19.93
CA GLY A 184 -5.38 -0.13 19.14
C GLY A 184 -5.03 -0.19 17.66
N PHE A 185 -5.61 0.74 16.91
CA PHE A 185 -5.18 0.98 15.53
C PHE A 185 -3.77 1.57 15.52
N SER A 186 -2.95 1.15 14.57
CA SER A 186 -1.56 1.57 14.52
C SER A 186 -1.03 1.57 13.09
N GLY A 187 -0.22 2.56 12.73
CA GLY A 187 0.43 2.62 11.43
C GLY A 187 1.77 1.89 11.38
N ALA A 188 2.19 1.21 12.45
CA ALA A 188 3.44 0.48 12.48
C ALA A 188 3.31 -0.81 11.61
N PRO A 189 4.27 -1.08 10.69
CA PRO A 189 4.18 -2.25 9.82
C PRO A 189 4.29 -3.60 10.55
N ASP A 190 5.00 -3.65 11.66
CA ASP A 190 5.26 -4.84 12.49
C ASP A 190 4.04 -5.31 13.30
N ASP A 191 3.05 -4.45 13.52
CA ASP A 191 1.78 -4.81 14.18
C ASP A 191 0.96 -5.87 13.42
N VAL A 192 1.39 -6.28 12.22
CA VAL A 192 0.85 -7.49 11.55
C VAL A 192 0.97 -8.75 12.42
N HIS A 193 1.99 -8.84 13.28
CA HIS A 193 2.20 -9.97 14.18
C HIS A 193 1.19 -10.00 15.34
N ARG A 194 0.52 -8.87 15.58
CA ARG A 194 -0.55 -8.69 16.56
C ARG A 194 -1.91 -8.55 15.86
N SER A 195 -2.13 -9.31 14.79
CA SER A 195 -3.38 -9.29 14.04
C SER A 195 -3.81 -10.73 13.77
N ARG A 196 -5.12 -11.01 13.73
CA ARG A 196 -5.67 -12.35 13.41
C ARG A 196 -5.40 -12.76 11.97
N ALA A 197 -5.45 -11.81 11.06
CA ALA A 197 -5.07 -12.00 9.68
C ALA A 197 -4.58 -10.68 9.08
N TYR A 198 -3.80 -10.77 8.01
CA TYR A 198 -3.41 -9.61 7.22
C TYR A 198 -3.16 -9.96 5.76
N LEU A 199 -3.42 -8.98 4.91
CA LEU A 199 -3.07 -8.99 3.51
C LEU A 199 -2.00 -7.94 3.26
N ALA A 200 -0.97 -8.29 2.49
CA ALA A 200 -0.02 -7.34 1.96
C ALA A 200 -0.07 -7.34 0.44
N TRP A 201 -0.07 -6.15 -0.17
CA TRP A 201 -0.07 -5.97 -1.62
C TRP A 201 1.07 -5.03 -2.03
N ASN A 202 2.01 -5.56 -2.80
CA ASN A 202 3.06 -4.77 -3.43
C ASN A 202 2.49 -4.16 -4.71
N THR A 203 2.30 -2.84 -4.68
CA THR A 203 1.53 -2.15 -5.70
C THR A 203 2.28 -1.98 -7.02
N LYS A 204 3.61 -2.06 -6.97
CA LYS A 204 4.48 -2.04 -8.16
C LYS A 204 4.51 -3.38 -8.88
N THR A 205 4.65 -4.48 -8.14
CA THR A 205 4.81 -5.81 -8.75
C THR A 205 3.47 -6.51 -8.97
N GLY A 206 2.45 -6.17 -8.18
CA GLY A 206 1.17 -6.88 -8.13
C GLY A 206 1.21 -8.15 -7.30
N ALA A 207 2.31 -8.38 -6.57
CA ALA A 207 2.42 -9.48 -5.62
C ALA A 207 1.51 -9.24 -4.42
N VAL A 208 0.83 -10.29 -3.97
CA VAL A 208 -0.09 -10.27 -2.84
C VAL A 208 0.23 -11.44 -1.93
N THR A 209 0.23 -11.20 -0.62
CA THR A 209 0.20 -12.27 0.39
C THR A 209 -1.04 -12.13 1.23
N PHE A 210 -1.55 -13.26 1.70
CA PHE A 210 -2.60 -13.31 2.71
C PHE A 210 -2.14 -14.27 3.81
N THR A 211 -2.09 -13.78 5.04
CA THR A 211 -1.58 -14.50 6.20
C THR A 211 -2.65 -14.60 7.27
N VAL A 212 -2.81 -15.78 7.86
CA VAL A 212 -3.61 -16.03 9.06
C VAL A 212 -2.65 -16.41 10.19
N THR A 213 -2.78 -15.78 11.34
CA THR A 213 -1.89 -15.98 12.49
C THR A 213 -2.45 -17.04 13.45
N PRO A 214 -1.59 -17.63 14.32
CA PRO A 214 -2.03 -18.58 15.32
C PRO A 214 -3.12 -18.03 16.23
N THR A 215 -3.92 -18.95 16.75
CA THR A 215 -4.88 -18.65 17.81
C THR A 215 -4.25 -19.00 19.15
N THR A 216 -4.41 -18.13 20.16
CA THR A 216 -3.98 -18.44 21.52
C THR A 216 -5.20 -18.65 22.38
N VAL A 217 -5.25 -19.77 23.09
CA VAL A 217 -6.31 -20.08 24.04
C VAL A 217 -6.07 -19.26 25.31
N SER A 218 -7.10 -18.61 25.84
CA SER A 218 -6.98 -17.85 27.08
C SER A 218 -6.49 -18.73 28.23
N THR A 219 -5.60 -18.25 29.10
CA THR A 219 -5.24 -18.95 30.35
C THR A 219 -6.38 -18.92 31.37
N ALA A 220 -7.24 -17.91 31.29
CA ALA A 220 -8.43 -17.75 32.11
C ALA A 220 -9.62 -18.52 31.51
N LEU A 221 -9.40 -19.77 31.06
CA LEU A 221 -10.48 -20.64 30.61
C LEU A 221 -11.51 -20.75 31.74
N PRO A 222 -12.78 -20.39 31.50
CA PRO A 222 -13.80 -20.72 32.47
C PRO A 222 -13.82 -22.25 32.61
N ARG A 223 -13.63 -22.76 33.85
CA ARG A 223 -13.62 -24.21 34.16
C ARG A 223 -14.85 -24.95 33.63
N SER A 224 -15.91 -24.21 33.35
CA SER A 224 -17.01 -24.62 32.48
C SER A 224 -17.66 -23.38 31.87
N LEU A 225 -18.20 -23.50 30.65
CA LEU A 225 -19.14 -22.50 30.11
C LEU A 225 -20.52 -22.58 30.82
N LYS A 226 -20.57 -22.99 32.11
CA LYS A 226 -21.78 -23.02 32.94
C LYS A 226 -22.20 -21.60 33.29
N GLY A 227 -22.87 -20.98 32.34
CA GLY A 227 -23.62 -19.77 32.54
C GLY A 227 -25.11 -20.09 32.61
N PRO A 228 -25.87 -19.59 33.60
CA PRO A 228 -27.32 -19.70 33.56
C PRO A 228 -27.87 -19.00 32.30
N GLY A 229 -28.33 -19.81 31.35
CA GLY A 229 -29.49 -19.47 30.53
C GLY A 229 -29.34 -18.43 29.41
N ILE A 230 -28.20 -18.34 28.72
CA ILE A 230 -28.18 -17.52 27.49
C ILE A 230 -29.19 -18.02 26.46
N CYS A 231 -29.36 -19.33 26.36
CA CYS A 231 -30.33 -19.87 25.41
C CYS A 231 -31.77 -19.86 25.89
N THR A 232 -32.01 -20.00 27.20
CA THR A 232 -33.36 -19.97 27.74
C THR A 232 -33.96 -18.56 27.65
N LYS A 233 -33.15 -17.50 27.73
CA LYS A 233 -33.62 -16.12 27.55
C LYS A 233 -33.83 -15.70 26.09
N PHE A 234 -33.05 -16.21 25.14
CA PHE A 234 -33.13 -15.75 23.75
C PHE A 234 -34.05 -16.58 22.83
N LYS A 235 -34.77 -17.59 23.35
CA LYS A 235 -35.60 -18.53 22.54
C LYS A 235 -34.88 -18.98 21.25
N ILE A 236 -33.56 -19.19 21.34
CA ILE A 236 -32.80 -19.65 20.19
C ILE A 236 -33.24 -21.11 19.96
N PRO A 237 -33.73 -21.48 18.76
CA PRO A 237 -34.34 -22.79 18.49
C PRO A 237 -33.34 -23.97 18.51
N TYR A 238 -32.14 -23.78 19.05
CA TYR A 238 -31.10 -24.80 19.10
C TYR A 238 -30.99 -25.39 20.51
N PRO A 239 -30.82 -26.73 20.64
CA PRO A 239 -30.72 -27.40 21.92
C PRO A 239 -29.45 -26.96 22.64
N CYS A 240 -29.63 -26.14 23.66
CA CYS A 240 -28.50 -25.60 24.40
C CYS A 240 -27.98 -26.59 25.39
N VAL A 241 -26.74 -26.98 25.13
CA VAL A 241 -26.05 -27.98 25.91
C VAL A 241 -25.53 -27.26 27.14
N LYS A 242 -26.11 -27.62 28.31
CA LYS A 242 -25.78 -27.04 29.62
C LYS A 242 -24.30 -27.19 29.96
N ASP A 243 -23.64 -28.14 29.32
CA ASP A 243 -22.21 -28.39 29.41
C ASP A 243 -21.62 -28.38 27.99
N TYR A 244 -20.93 -27.31 27.62
CA TYR A 244 -19.97 -27.35 26.52
C TYR A 244 -18.63 -27.74 27.12
N PRO A 245 -18.27 -29.04 27.19
CA PRO A 245 -16.89 -29.38 27.50
C PRO A 245 -16.03 -28.81 26.38
N LEU A 246 -15.00 -28.06 26.74
CA LEU A 246 -13.96 -27.76 25.77
C LEU A 246 -13.39 -29.09 25.27
N PRO A 247 -13.04 -29.20 23.98
CA PRO A 247 -12.31 -30.35 23.48
C PRO A 247 -11.18 -30.69 24.47
N PRO A 248 -11.07 -31.94 24.97
CA PRO A 248 -10.14 -32.29 26.04
C PRO A 248 -8.66 -32.01 25.72
N ARG A 249 -8.36 -31.67 24.46
CA ARG A 249 -7.03 -31.31 23.97
C ARG A 249 -6.67 -29.84 24.18
N ILE A 250 -7.63 -28.95 24.38
CA ILE A 250 -7.37 -27.51 24.50
C ILE A 250 -6.90 -27.17 25.91
N ARG A 251 -5.68 -26.64 26.03
CA ARG A 251 -5.12 -26.14 27.29
C ARG A 251 -5.10 -24.62 27.30
N GLY A 252 -5.36 -24.01 28.45
CA GLY A 252 -5.24 -22.57 28.60
C GLY A 252 -3.81 -22.11 28.31
N GLY A 253 -3.65 -21.04 27.54
CA GLY A 253 -2.34 -20.53 27.09
C GLY A 253 -1.75 -21.26 25.87
N GLU A 254 -2.41 -22.31 25.36
CA GLU A 254 -1.93 -23.03 24.19
C GLU A 254 -1.97 -22.17 22.92
N HIS A 255 -0.87 -22.17 22.16
CA HIS A 255 -0.78 -21.56 20.84
C HIS A 255 -1.12 -22.60 19.78
N ILE A 256 -2.31 -22.50 19.20
CA ILE A 256 -2.78 -23.40 18.14
C ILE A 256 -2.41 -22.80 16.78
N PRO A 257 -1.66 -23.51 15.93
CA PRO A 257 -1.32 -23.06 14.58
C PRO A 257 -2.55 -22.67 13.77
N ALA A 258 -2.41 -21.67 12.90
CA ALA A 258 -3.44 -21.26 11.98
C ALA A 258 -3.85 -22.42 11.07
N LEU A 259 -5.15 -22.51 10.76
CA LEU A 259 -5.63 -23.50 9.80
C LEU A 259 -5.15 -23.18 8.38
N PRO A 260 -4.87 -24.21 7.54
CA PRO A 260 -4.45 -24.03 6.16
C PRO A 260 -5.37 -23.09 5.37
N ILE A 261 -4.80 -22.35 4.43
CA ILE A 261 -5.56 -21.49 3.53
C ILE A 261 -5.88 -22.28 2.26
N SER A 262 -7.17 -22.41 1.94
CA SER A 262 -7.64 -22.95 0.66
C SER A 262 -7.88 -21.79 -0.32
N VAL A 263 -7.03 -21.69 -1.34
CA VAL A 263 -7.18 -20.69 -2.40
C VAL A 263 -8.33 -21.09 -3.32
N LYS A 264 -9.30 -20.19 -3.51
CA LYS A 264 -10.43 -20.40 -4.43
C LYS A 264 -10.21 -19.64 -5.73
N SER A 265 -10.62 -20.25 -6.84
CA SER A 265 -10.57 -19.67 -8.18
C SER A 265 -11.70 -18.67 -8.44
N SER A 266 -12.86 -18.85 -7.77
CA SER A 266 -13.99 -17.92 -7.84
C SER A 266 -14.34 -17.33 -6.47
N PHE A 267 -14.87 -16.10 -6.49
CA PHE A 267 -15.46 -15.46 -5.31
C PHE A 267 -16.79 -16.08 -4.90
N GLY A 268 -17.47 -16.75 -5.84
CA GLY A 268 -18.66 -17.55 -5.53
C GLY A 268 -18.32 -18.61 -4.49
N ASP A 269 -17.17 -19.27 -4.64
CA ASP A 269 -16.73 -20.39 -3.81
C ASP A 269 -16.19 -19.98 -2.43
N VAL A 270 -16.04 -18.67 -2.19
CA VAL A 270 -15.75 -18.13 -0.85
C VAL A 270 -17.07 -17.90 -0.14
N HIS A 271 -17.58 -18.97 0.46
CA HIS A 271 -18.85 -18.94 1.20
C HIS A 271 -18.63 -18.57 2.67
N SER A 272 -19.49 -17.68 3.16
CA SER A 272 -19.76 -17.52 4.60
C SER A 272 -20.26 -18.86 5.12
N THR A 273 -19.78 -19.24 6.30
CA THR A 273 -19.80 -20.61 6.86
C THR A 273 -21.05 -21.43 6.53
N ASP A 274 -20.84 -22.61 5.94
CA ASP A 274 -21.62 -23.81 6.26
C ASP A 274 -21.23 -24.23 7.69
N TRP A 275 -22.20 -24.45 8.57
CA TRP A 275 -22.03 -24.70 10.01
C TRP A 275 -21.25 -26.01 10.34
N GLN A 276 -20.85 -26.76 9.32
CA GLN A 276 -20.03 -27.96 9.45
C GLN A 276 -18.57 -27.61 9.75
N ALA A 277 -17.86 -28.48 10.51
CA ALA A 277 -16.46 -28.27 10.89
C ALA A 277 -15.59 -27.93 9.67
N ARG A 278 -14.98 -26.74 9.69
CA ARG A 278 -14.07 -26.29 8.63
C ARG A 278 -12.65 -26.40 9.09
N HIS A 279 -11.85 -27.07 8.27
CA HIS A 279 -10.43 -27.27 8.53
C HIS A 279 -9.54 -26.32 7.72
N THR A 280 -10.14 -25.35 7.00
CA THR A 280 -9.42 -24.40 6.15
C THR A 280 -10.03 -22.99 6.18
N ASN A 281 -9.18 -22.00 5.92
CA ASN A 281 -9.55 -20.61 5.64
C ASN A 281 -9.71 -20.43 4.13
N ASN A 282 -10.89 -20.03 3.65
CA ASN A 282 -11.11 -19.88 2.21
C ASN A 282 -10.76 -18.46 1.78
N VAL A 283 -9.87 -18.31 0.80
CA VAL A 283 -9.45 -17.00 0.30
C VAL A 283 -9.43 -17.02 -1.22
N ALA A 284 -9.97 -15.98 -1.83
CA ALA A 284 -9.83 -15.71 -3.25
C ALA A 284 -9.29 -14.30 -3.43
N VAL A 285 -8.37 -14.15 -4.37
CA VAL A 285 -7.71 -12.89 -4.68
C VAL A 285 -7.68 -12.73 -6.20
N ARG A 286 -8.18 -11.61 -6.73
CA ARG A 286 -8.13 -11.34 -8.16
C ARG A 286 -7.89 -9.87 -8.46
N ARG A 287 -7.41 -9.61 -9.67
CA ARG A 287 -7.35 -8.27 -10.25
C ARG A 287 -8.71 -7.92 -10.87
N GLU A 288 -9.16 -6.68 -10.68
CA GLU A 288 -10.38 -6.16 -11.31
C GLU A 288 -10.10 -4.89 -12.12
N GLY A 289 -9.53 -5.05 -13.32
CA GLY A 289 -9.07 -3.91 -14.12
C GLY A 289 -7.67 -3.42 -13.70
N SER A 290 -7.22 -2.27 -14.22
CA SER A 290 -5.90 -1.72 -13.90
C SER A 290 -5.87 -1.11 -12.49
N GLY A 291 -4.94 -1.55 -11.64
CA GLY A 291 -4.71 -0.93 -10.33
C GLY A 291 -5.77 -1.18 -9.26
N ARG A 292 -6.66 -2.16 -9.46
CA ARG A 292 -7.66 -2.59 -8.48
C ARG A 292 -7.47 -4.06 -8.12
N LEU A 293 -7.38 -4.30 -6.81
CA LEU A 293 -7.25 -5.62 -6.20
C LEU A 293 -8.55 -5.93 -5.47
N HIS A 294 -9.13 -7.10 -5.70
CA HIS A 294 -10.30 -7.58 -4.99
C HIS A 294 -9.94 -8.86 -4.26
N VAL A 295 -10.25 -8.92 -2.97
CA VAL A 295 -10.00 -10.05 -2.08
C VAL A 295 -11.30 -10.42 -1.39
N LYS A 296 -11.66 -11.70 -1.44
CA LYS A 296 -12.74 -12.25 -0.64
C LYS A 296 -12.18 -13.33 0.27
N ALA A 297 -12.49 -13.26 1.56
CA ALA A 297 -11.97 -14.18 2.57
C ALA A 297 -13.09 -14.62 3.50
N SER A 298 -13.06 -15.90 3.88
CA SER A 298 -13.84 -16.48 4.97
C SER A 298 -12.87 -17.15 5.93
N LEU A 299 -12.67 -16.52 7.08
CA LEU A 299 -11.64 -16.90 8.04
C LEU A 299 -12.26 -17.52 9.28
N VAL A 300 -11.57 -18.48 9.87
CA VAL A 300 -11.98 -19.18 11.07
C VAL A 300 -10.78 -19.37 11.99
N ASN A 301 -11.01 -19.31 13.29
CA ASN A 301 -9.97 -19.56 14.27
C ASN A 301 -9.71 -21.06 14.41
N SER A 302 -8.52 -21.43 14.90
CA SER A 302 -8.12 -22.85 14.98
C SER A 302 -8.71 -23.60 16.18
N VAL A 303 -9.40 -22.91 17.09
CA VAL A 303 -9.88 -23.48 18.37
C VAL A 303 -11.33 -23.96 18.26
N THR A 304 -12.21 -23.19 17.62
CA THR A 304 -13.67 -23.44 17.64
C THR A 304 -14.18 -24.24 16.43
N ASN A 305 -13.28 -24.84 15.67
CA ASN A 305 -13.62 -25.48 14.39
C ASN A 305 -13.79 -27.00 14.45
N ASP A 306 -13.46 -27.63 15.56
CA ASP A 306 -13.66 -29.06 15.73
C ASP A 306 -14.99 -29.35 16.46
N PHE A 307 -15.53 -30.53 16.22
CA PHE A 307 -16.69 -31.01 16.97
C PHE A 307 -16.27 -31.47 18.36
N VAL A 308 -17.00 -30.99 19.37
CA VAL A 308 -17.00 -31.59 20.69
C VAL A 308 -17.92 -32.81 20.66
N VAL A 309 -17.41 -33.99 21.01
CA VAL A 309 -18.25 -35.15 21.29
C VAL A 309 -18.67 -35.09 22.75
N THR A 310 -19.97 -34.96 23.01
CA THR A 310 -20.51 -35.01 24.38
C THR A 310 -20.34 -36.39 25.01
N ALA A 311 -20.51 -36.48 26.33
CA ALA A 311 -20.61 -37.76 27.04
C ALA A 311 -21.73 -38.67 26.47
N ALA A 312 -22.77 -38.09 25.87
CA ALA A 312 -23.84 -38.82 25.18
C ALA A 312 -23.52 -39.19 23.72
N GLY A 313 -22.27 -39.05 23.26
CA GLY A 313 -21.85 -39.34 21.89
C GLY A 313 -22.29 -38.33 20.83
N ARG A 314 -23.05 -37.29 21.20
CA ARG A 314 -23.49 -36.24 20.27
C ARG A 314 -22.33 -35.34 19.87
N ARG A 315 -22.10 -35.16 18.57
CA ARG A 315 -21.18 -34.17 18.01
C ARG A 315 -21.82 -32.78 18.06
N ILE A 316 -21.16 -31.82 18.69
CA ILE A 316 -21.57 -30.43 18.76
C ILE A 316 -20.41 -29.58 18.26
N ALA A 317 -20.62 -28.81 17.20
CA ALA A 317 -19.68 -27.76 16.87
C ALA A 317 -19.91 -26.61 17.87
N PRO A 318 -18.91 -26.18 18.66
CA PRO A 318 -19.03 -25.02 19.55
C PRO A 318 -19.28 -23.70 18.80
N GLY A 319 -19.37 -23.76 17.47
CA GLY A 319 -19.60 -22.64 16.58
C GLY A 319 -18.27 -22.23 15.96
N ALA A 320 -18.00 -22.72 14.75
CA ALA A 320 -16.95 -22.18 13.91
C ALA A 320 -17.41 -20.79 13.44
N TRP A 321 -17.11 -19.74 14.20
CA TRP A 321 -17.48 -18.40 13.78
C TRP A 321 -16.55 -17.92 12.67
N SER A 322 -17.15 -17.59 11.53
CA SER A 322 -16.42 -16.96 10.45
C SER A 322 -16.23 -15.47 10.66
N VAL A 323 -15.16 -15.02 10.04
CA VAL A 323 -14.86 -13.64 9.74
C VAL A 323 -14.84 -13.56 8.22
N ASP A 324 -15.95 -13.10 7.63
CA ASP A 324 -16.15 -13.01 6.19
C ASP A 324 -16.01 -11.57 5.71
N TYR A 325 -15.15 -11.36 4.72
CA TYR A 325 -14.90 -10.06 4.13
C TYR A 325 -14.75 -10.16 2.62
N ASP A 326 -15.36 -9.21 1.94
CA ASP A 326 -15.24 -8.91 0.52
C ASP A 326 -14.68 -7.48 0.44
N VAL A 327 -13.42 -7.37 0.01
CA VAL A 327 -12.65 -6.13 0.04
C VAL A 327 -12.13 -5.81 -1.35
N THR A 328 -12.43 -4.59 -1.81
CA THR A 328 -11.85 -3.99 -2.99
C THR A 328 -10.89 -2.87 -2.59
N LEU A 329 -9.67 -2.90 -3.11
CA LEU A 329 -8.62 -1.90 -2.96
C LEU A 329 -8.34 -1.28 -4.33
N GLU A 330 -8.43 0.04 -4.45
CA GLU A 330 -8.24 0.74 -5.71
C GLU A 330 -7.42 2.01 -5.53
N ARG A 331 -6.45 2.27 -6.41
CA ARG A 331 -5.74 3.55 -6.38
C ARG A 331 -6.61 4.67 -6.98
N ARG A 332 -6.78 5.78 -6.27
CA ARG A 332 -7.51 6.95 -6.79
C ARG A 332 -6.68 7.76 -7.79
N PRO A 333 -7.30 8.43 -8.79
CA PRO A 333 -6.59 9.30 -9.73
C PRO A 333 -5.75 10.38 -9.04
N ALA A 334 -6.33 11.06 -8.04
CA ALA A 334 -5.67 12.10 -7.24
C ALA A 334 -4.54 11.60 -6.31
N GLY A 335 -4.27 10.29 -6.29
CA GLY A 335 -3.36 9.66 -5.35
C GLY A 335 -4.08 9.05 -4.15
N GLY A 336 -3.40 8.19 -3.41
CA GLY A 336 -3.99 7.40 -2.33
C GLY A 336 -4.84 6.23 -2.84
N TYR A 337 -5.51 5.55 -1.91
CA TYR A 337 -6.26 4.32 -2.16
C TYR A 337 -7.67 4.48 -1.63
N ALA A 338 -8.66 4.03 -2.40
CA ALA A 338 -10.01 3.78 -1.96
C ALA A 338 -10.11 2.32 -1.49
N ILE A 339 -10.81 2.12 -0.37
CA ILE A 339 -11.10 0.79 0.16
C ILE A 339 -12.59 0.67 0.29
N ARG A 340 -13.14 -0.39 -0.31
CA ARG A 340 -14.51 -0.84 -0.09
C ARG A 340 -14.45 -2.18 0.62
N ALA A 341 -15.07 -2.27 1.79
CA ALA A 341 -15.10 -3.51 2.56
C ALA A 341 -16.54 -3.85 2.93
N ILE A 342 -16.95 -5.08 2.63
CA ILE A 342 -18.25 -5.66 2.98
C ILE A 342 -17.97 -6.92 3.79
N GLY A 343 -18.54 -7.08 4.97
CA GLY A 343 -18.26 -8.26 5.79
C GLY A 343 -18.89 -8.24 7.17
N ASN A 344 -18.38 -9.07 8.08
CA ASN A 344 -18.84 -9.15 9.47
C ASN A 344 -18.48 -7.93 10.32
N GLY A 345 -19.31 -7.64 11.34
CA GLY A 345 -19.06 -6.55 12.29
C GLY A 345 -17.77 -6.61 13.09
N TYR A 346 -17.17 -7.79 13.11
CA TYR A 346 -16.05 -8.16 13.96
C TYR A 346 -15.13 -9.12 13.20
N PRO A 347 -13.80 -8.99 13.35
CA PRO A 347 -13.07 -8.11 14.26
C PRO A 347 -12.87 -6.70 13.67
N ALA A 348 -12.03 -5.87 14.29
CA ALA A 348 -11.66 -4.56 13.74
C ALA A 348 -10.81 -4.75 12.48
N ILE A 349 -10.91 -3.80 11.56
CA ILE A 349 -10.17 -3.82 10.29
C ILE A 349 -9.50 -2.46 10.05
N GLU A 350 -8.26 -2.49 9.56
CA GLU A 350 -7.49 -1.30 9.26
C GLU A 350 -6.59 -1.48 8.05
N ALA A 351 -6.32 -0.39 7.33
CA ALA A 351 -5.46 -0.42 6.16
C ALA A 351 -4.54 0.80 6.07
N TYR A 352 -3.30 0.53 5.65
CA TYR A 352 -2.23 1.52 5.55
C TYR A 352 -1.45 1.34 4.25
N TYR A 353 -0.96 2.45 3.73
CA TYR A 353 -0.08 2.49 2.57
C TYR A 353 1.30 3.02 2.95
N TYR A 354 2.33 2.24 2.59
CA TYR A 354 3.74 2.52 2.84
C TYR A 354 4.43 2.76 1.50
N GLY A 355 4.58 4.04 1.12
CA GLY A 355 5.25 4.41 -0.13
C GLY A 355 6.76 4.28 0.00
N ARG A 356 7.42 3.85 -1.08
CA ARG A 356 8.87 3.59 -1.13
C ARG A 356 9.73 4.77 -0.67
N THR A 357 9.28 6.00 -0.89
CA THR A 357 10.01 7.22 -0.48
C THR A 357 9.36 7.95 0.68
N ASN A 358 8.25 7.43 1.22
CA ASN A 358 7.46 8.14 2.23
C ASN A 358 8.00 7.79 3.61
N THR A 359 8.20 8.81 4.45
CA THR A 359 8.65 8.65 5.84
C THR A 359 7.50 8.42 6.82
N VAL A 360 6.25 8.53 6.38
CA VAL A 360 5.05 8.35 7.20
C VAL A 360 4.10 7.35 6.55
N ALA A 361 3.56 6.45 7.36
CA ALA A 361 2.49 5.55 6.94
C ALA A 361 1.21 6.34 6.69
N HIS A 362 0.63 6.23 5.49
CA HIS A 362 -0.64 6.88 5.24
C HIS A 362 -1.78 5.98 5.69
N ARG A 363 -2.49 6.42 6.73
CA ARG A 363 -3.73 5.83 7.19
C ARG A 363 -4.78 5.96 6.08
N ARG A 364 -5.41 4.84 5.71
CA ARG A 364 -6.43 4.81 4.66
C ARG A 364 -7.76 4.29 5.13
N PHE A 365 -7.79 3.39 6.12
CA PHE A 365 -9.05 2.83 6.59
C PHE A 365 -8.95 2.38 8.03
N GLN A 366 -9.94 2.73 8.84
CA GLN A 366 -10.09 2.24 10.21
C GLN A 366 -11.56 2.03 10.49
N ARG A 367 -11.91 0.82 10.91
CA ARG A 367 -13.25 0.53 11.39
C ARG A 367 -13.20 0.04 12.82
N LYS A 368 -13.82 0.82 13.72
CA LYS A 368 -14.15 0.39 15.07
C LYS A 368 -15.39 -0.51 15.05
N ILE A 369 -15.41 -1.45 15.98
CA ILE A 369 -16.60 -2.25 16.29
C ILE A 369 -17.77 -1.31 16.62
N ASP A 370 -18.96 -1.62 16.10
CA ASP A 370 -20.15 -0.78 16.21
C ASP A 370 -20.48 -0.45 17.68
N PRO A 371 -20.51 0.84 18.09
CA PRO A 371 -20.94 1.24 19.42
C PRO A 371 -22.40 0.88 19.74
N ALA A 372 -23.26 0.62 18.74
CA ALA A 372 -24.63 0.17 18.97
C ALA A 372 -24.66 -1.19 19.70
N MET A 373 -23.65 -2.05 19.52
CA MET A 373 -23.45 -3.25 20.36
C MET A 373 -23.33 -2.87 21.85
N ARG A 374 -22.60 -1.78 22.16
CA ARG A 374 -22.52 -1.24 23.53
C ARG A 374 -23.83 -0.62 24.01
N ARG A 375 -24.67 -0.06 23.13
CA ARG A 375 -25.97 0.51 23.53
C ARG A 375 -26.99 -0.57 23.87
N THR A 376 -27.03 -1.66 23.12
CA THR A 376 -27.82 -2.84 23.48
C THR A 376 -27.40 -3.32 24.87
N TRP A 377 -26.09 -3.41 25.14
CA TRP A 377 -25.52 -3.76 26.46
C TRP A 377 -26.09 -2.93 27.62
N ARG A 378 -26.21 -1.60 27.45
CA ARG A 378 -26.79 -0.71 28.48
C ARG A 378 -28.29 -0.92 28.69
N LYS A 379 -29.05 -1.23 27.63
CA LYS A 379 -30.52 -1.39 27.73
C LYS A 379 -30.95 -2.71 28.38
N VAL A 380 -30.19 -3.79 28.19
CA VAL A 380 -30.54 -5.09 28.80
C VAL A 380 -30.05 -5.18 30.25
N GLY A 381 -29.11 -4.34 30.67
CA GLY A 381 -28.59 -4.31 32.04
C GLY A 381 -27.56 -5.41 32.32
N PRO A 382 -26.56 -5.15 33.20
CA PRO A 382 -25.43 -6.05 33.44
C PRO A 382 -25.82 -7.41 34.05
N LEU A 383 -27.04 -7.54 34.56
CA LEU A 383 -27.56 -8.77 35.19
C LEU A 383 -28.35 -9.68 34.24
N SER A 384 -28.73 -9.22 33.04
CA SER A 384 -29.62 -10.02 32.18
C SER A 384 -28.89 -10.78 31.06
N LEU A 385 -27.69 -10.34 30.67
CA LEU A 385 -26.81 -11.00 29.73
C LEU A 385 -25.56 -11.47 30.46
N ASN A 386 -25.25 -12.76 30.34
CA ASN A 386 -24.06 -13.32 30.96
C ASN A 386 -22.80 -12.67 30.35
N PRO A 387 -21.99 -11.92 31.12
CA PRO A 387 -20.77 -11.27 30.62
C PRO A 387 -19.72 -12.27 30.10
N LEU A 388 -19.92 -13.58 30.30
CA LEU A 388 -19.09 -14.64 29.73
C LEU A 388 -19.26 -14.86 28.22
N VAL A 389 -20.34 -14.39 27.58
CA VAL A 389 -20.61 -14.68 26.15
C VAL A 389 -20.49 -13.46 25.24
N LEU A 390 -20.52 -12.26 25.83
CA LEU A 390 -20.36 -11.00 25.13
C LEU A 390 -19.17 -10.26 25.72
N ASP A 391 -18.00 -10.41 25.10
CA ASP A 391 -16.85 -9.56 25.43
C ASP A 391 -17.13 -8.10 25.01
N PRO A 392 -16.39 -7.10 25.54
CA PRO A 392 -16.54 -5.68 25.17
C PRO A 392 -16.32 -5.39 23.68
N GLY A 393 -15.88 -6.38 22.90
CA GLY A 393 -15.64 -6.35 21.47
C GLY A 393 -16.81 -6.92 20.65
N GLY A 394 -17.90 -7.32 21.29
CA GLY A 394 -19.12 -7.76 20.62
C GLY A 394 -19.43 -9.25 20.75
N GLY A 395 -18.49 -10.07 21.27
CA GLY A 395 -18.63 -11.51 21.52
C GLY A 395 -19.44 -12.30 20.48
N VAL A 396 -20.11 -13.37 20.92
CA VAL A 396 -20.85 -14.30 20.05
C VAL A 396 -21.98 -13.61 19.25
N GLY A 397 -22.47 -12.46 19.73
CA GLY A 397 -23.51 -11.67 19.06
C GLY A 397 -23.03 -10.84 17.85
N ALA A 398 -21.73 -10.59 17.72
CA ALA A 398 -21.16 -9.82 16.60
C ALA A 398 -20.86 -10.63 15.33
N LEU A 399 -21.15 -11.93 15.37
CA LEU A 399 -20.72 -12.90 14.37
C LEU A 399 -21.86 -13.36 13.46
N ASN A 400 -23.07 -12.83 13.63
CA ASN A 400 -24.23 -13.16 12.79
C ASN A 400 -24.47 -12.14 11.65
N GLU A 401 -25.38 -12.52 10.76
CA GLU A 401 -25.85 -11.76 9.58
C GLU A 401 -26.32 -10.32 9.90
N PHE A 402 -26.64 -10.03 11.17
CA PHE A 402 -27.10 -8.70 11.61
C PHE A 402 -25.97 -7.68 11.80
N SER A 403 -24.72 -8.08 11.57
CA SER A 403 -23.53 -7.23 11.70
C SER A 403 -22.94 -6.78 10.35
N TRP A 404 -23.56 -7.17 9.24
CA TRP A 404 -23.08 -6.85 7.90
C TRP A 404 -23.14 -5.36 7.62
N PHE A 405 -22.05 -4.86 7.04
CA PHE A 405 -21.86 -3.46 6.75
C PHE A 405 -21.21 -3.31 5.38
N THR A 406 -21.35 -2.13 4.79
CA THR A 406 -20.58 -1.68 3.63
C THR A 406 -19.83 -0.43 4.05
N CYS A 407 -18.50 -0.52 4.13
CA CYS A 407 -17.69 0.68 4.31
C CYS A 407 -17.06 1.11 3.00
N THR A 408 -17.08 2.42 2.74
CA THR A 408 -16.30 3.06 1.68
C THR A 408 -15.43 4.15 2.29
N ASP A 409 -14.14 4.12 1.99
CA ASP A 409 -13.19 5.16 2.39
C ASP A 409 -13.52 6.51 1.75
N ARG A 410 -13.26 7.62 2.44
CA ARG A 410 -13.38 9.00 1.95
C ARG A 410 -12.00 9.55 1.55
N SER A 411 -11.96 10.71 0.90
CA SER A 411 -10.71 11.39 0.54
C SER A 411 -10.03 12.07 1.72
N ASP A 412 -10.74 12.29 2.83
CA ASP A 412 -10.24 12.93 4.05
C ASP A 412 -9.62 11.95 5.06
N GLY A 413 -9.56 10.65 4.72
CA GLY A 413 -9.03 9.59 5.59
C GLY A 413 -10.02 9.04 6.62
N GLY A 414 -11.30 9.44 6.56
CA GLY A 414 -12.41 8.79 7.28
C GLY A 414 -13.12 7.74 6.42
N SER A 415 -13.91 6.85 7.02
CA SER A 415 -14.74 5.87 6.30
C SER A 415 -16.22 6.08 6.59
N PHE A 416 -17.06 6.02 5.55
CA PHE A 416 -18.51 5.88 5.72
C PHE A 416 -18.85 4.40 5.78
N CYS A 417 -19.53 3.97 6.83
CA CYS A 417 -19.96 2.60 7.01
C CYS A 417 -21.48 2.55 7.18
N ASP A 418 -22.17 1.98 6.20
CA ASP A 418 -23.61 1.80 6.24
C ASP A 418 -23.96 0.36 6.57
N LYS A 419 -24.93 0.18 7.47
CA LYS A 419 -25.49 -1.15 7.76
C LYS A 419 -26.43 -1.54 6.61
N ARG A 420 -26.26 -2.76 6.07
CA ARG A 420 -27.14 -3.25 4.99
C ARG A 420 -28.58 -3.35 5.54
N GLY A 421 -29.53 -2.69 4.88
CA GLY A 421 -30.97 -2.76 5.22
C GLY A 421 -31.51 -1.70 6.19
N SER A 422 -30.71 -0.75 6.69
CA SER A 422 -31.24 0.42 7.43
C SER A 422 -31.27 1.63 6.51
N SER A 423 -32.45 2.14 6.18
CA SER A 423 -32.64 3.24 5.24
C SER A 423 -32.17 4.62 5.74
N LYS A 424 -31.73 4.78 7.00
CA LYS A 424 -31.23 6.06 7.53
C LYS A 424 -30.23 5.85 8.68
N GLY A 425 -28.96 6.15 8.44
CA GLY A 425 -27.97 6.25 9.52
C GLY A 425 -26.56 6.48 8.99
N GLN A 426 -26.16 7.75 8.83
CA GLN A 426 -24.76 8.13 8.62
C GLN A 426 -23.98 7.91 9.93
N TRP A 427 -22.91 7.11 9.88
CA TRP A 427 -22.03 6.89 11.03
C TRP A 427 -20.69 7.58 10.82
N PHE A 428 -20.35 8.50 11.73
CA PHE A 428 -19.12 9.29 11.68
C PHE A 428 -18.01 8.62 12.48
N ALA A 429 -16.96 8.17 11.80
CA ALA A 429 -15.63 8.08 12.41
C ALA A 429 -14.94 9.43 12.19
N LYS A 430 -15.00 10.33 13.18
CA LYS A 430 -14.21 11.57 13.15
C LYS A 430 -12.73 11.16 13.30
N ALA A 431 -11.89 11.51 12.33
CA ALA A 431 -10.45 11.48 12.51
C ALA A 431 -10.13 12.47 13.64
N GLY A 432 -9.99 11.98 14.87
CA GLY A 432 -9.41 12.77 15.95
C GLY A 432 -7.93 12.93 15.65
N ASP A 433 -7.43 14.16 15.76
CA ASP A 433 -6.01 14.47 15.74
C ASP A 433 -5.30 13.65 16.82
N TYR A 434 -4.67 12.55 16.42
CA TYR A 434 -3.63 11.91 17.21
C TYR A 434 -2.32 12.46 16.69
N THR A 435 -1.92 13.63 17.19
CA THR A 435 -0.51 13.99 17.25
C THR A 435 0.15 12.97 18.17
N THR A 436 1.15 12.26 17.64
CA THR A 436 2.04 11.41 18.43
C THR A 436 2.87 12.32 19.33
N THR A 437 2.39 12.67 20.53
CA THR A 437 3.23 13.22 21.59
C THR A 437 4.04 12.09 22.22
N GLY A 438 5.13 11.71 21.56
CA GLY A 438 6.19 10.90 22.15
C GLY A 438 7.22 11.83 22.77
N GLY A 439 6.89 12.42 23.92
CA GLY A 439 7.89 13.01 24.82
C GLY A 439 8.34 11.94 25.80
N GLY A 440 9.52 11.35 25.57
CA GLY A 440 10.21 10.59 26.61
C GLY A 440 10.83 11.55 27.63
N PRO A 441 10.92 11.18 28.92
CA PRO A 441 11.69 11.95 29.89
C PRO A 441 13.18 11.83 29.54
N ALA A 442 13.88 12.96 29.61
CA ALA A 442 15.33 12.98 29.61
C ALA A 442 15.82 12.50 30.99
N GLU A 443 16.59 11.41 30.98
CA GLU A 443 17.72 11.19 31.88
C GLU A 443 18.91 10.74 31.05
#